data_AF-A0A5F0JGD3-F1
#
_entry.id   AF-A0A5F0JGD3-F1
#
_cell.length_a   1.000
_cell.length_b   1.000
_cell.length_c   1.000
_cell.angle_alpha   90.00
_cell.angle_beta   90.00
_cell.angle_gamma   90.00
#
_symmetry.space_group_name_H-M   'P 1'
#
loop_
_entity.id
_entity.type
_entity.pdbx_description
1 polymer ?
#
loop_
_entity_poly.entity_id
_entity_poly.type
_entity_poly.pdbx_seq_one_letter_code
_entity_poly.pdbx_strand_id
1 'polypeptide(L)'
;MSDRSLPLFKLSVAIAFGVWLGFVAIVLTSWLASHYLFPQSLAPVAQAVQQLGKPAVVTPEPPNRMFEQYTDNLRKQEQQQSLDQARNNARNLNNPKCQFWLQQDQNAPNEKSRANVLQFCE
;
A
#
# COMPACT_ATOMS: atom_id res chain seq x y z
N MET A 1 -50.22 -38.08 19.52
CA MET A 1 -49.30 -36.92 19.54
C MET A 1 -47.98 -37.29 18.84
N SER A 2 -48.01 -37.63 17.54
CA SER A 2 -46.79 -38.03 16.79
C SER A 2 -46.57 -37.26 15.49
N ASP A 3 -47.52 -36.45 15.04
CA ASP A 3 -47.40 -35.74 13.75
C ASP A 3 -46.52 -34.48 13.81
N ARG A 4 -46.17 -34.00 15.00
CA ARG A 4 -45.41 -32.75 15.19
C ARG A 4 -43.88 -32.94 15.12
N SER A 5 -43.38 -34.16 15.21
CA SER A 5 -41.93 -34.47 15.19
C SER A 5 -41.35 -34.57 13.77
N LEU A 6 -42.14 -35.06 12.80
CA LEU A 6 -41.77 -35.15 11.38
C LEU A 6 -41.36 -33.80 10.73
N PRO A 7 -42.09 -32.67 10.93
CA PRO A 7 -41.69 -31.39 10.36
C PRO A 7 -40.43 -30.82 11.02
N LEU A 8 -40.21 -31.07 12.32
CA LEU A 8 -39.00 -30.65 13.03
C LEU A 8 -37.76 -31.38 12.51
N PHE A 9 -37.86 -32.68 12.24
CA PHE A 9 -36.77 -33.46 11.66
C PHE A 9 -36.43 -32.98 10.25
N LYS A 10 -37.45 -32.69 9.41
CA LYS A 10 -37.24 -32.12 8.07
C LYS A 10 -36.55 -30.75 8.12
N LEU A 11 -36.93 -29.88 9.05
CA LEU A 11 -36.28 -28.59 9.23
C LEU A 11 -34.83 -28.74 9.69
N SER A 12 -34.56 -29.63 10.66
CA SER A 12 -33.21 -29.91 11.14
C SER A 12 -32.31 -30.44 10.03
N VAL A 13 -32.80 -31.39 9.22
CA VAL A 13 -32.06 -31.93 8.08
C VAL A 13 -31.81 -30.85 7.03
N ALA A 14 -32.80 -30.02 6.69
CA ALA A 14 -32.61 -28.92 5.74
C ALA A 14 -31.55 -27.91 6.20
N ILE A 15 -31.55 -27.55 7.49
CA ILE A 15 -30.54 -26.64 8.07
C ILE A 15 -29.16 -27.31 8.06
N ALA A 16 -29.06 -28.57 8.48
CA ALA A 16 -27.80 -29.31 8.48
C ALA A 16 -27.20 -29.42 7.07
N PHE A 17 -28.03 -29.69 6.05
CA PHE A 17 -27.61 -29.68 4.66
C PHE A 17 -27.20 -28.28 4.20
N GLY A 18 -27.92 -27.22 4.59
CA GLY A 18 -27.53 -25.84 4.29
C GLY A 18 -26.16 -25.47 4.85
N VAL A 19 -25.91 -25.80 6.12
CA VAL A 19 -24.60 -25.55 6.77
C VAL A 19 -23.50 -26.37 6.12
N TRP A 20 -23.76 -27.64 5.81
CA TRP A 20 -22.80 -28.51 5.12
C TRP A 20 -22.44 -27.97 3.72
N LEU A 21 -23.44 -27.56 2.94
CA LEU A 21 -23.22 -26.96 1.62
C LEU A 21 -22.46 -25.63 1.71
N GLY A 22 -22.76 -24.81 2.72
CA GLY A 22 -22.00 -23.59 3.00
C GLY A 22 -20.53 -23.89 3.31
N PHE A 23 -20.26 -24.90 4.13
CA PHE A 23 -18.89 -25.33 4.45
C PHE A 23 -18.15 -25.79 3.19
N VAL A 24 -18.76 -26.64 2.37
CA VAL A 24 -18.18 -27.11 1.10
C VAL A 24 -17.88 -25.93 0.17
N ALA A 25 -18.77 -24.94 0.07
CA ALA A 25 -18.55 -23.75 -0.74
C ALA A 25 -17.37 -22.91 -0.25
N ILE A 26 -17.22 -22.71 1.07
CA ILE A 26 -16.08 -21.98 1.66
C ILE A 26 -14.78 -22.72 1.39
N VAL A 27 -14.73 -24.05 1.58
CA VAL A 27 -13.55 -24.87 1.32
C VAL A 27 -13.17 -24.80 -0.16
N LEU A 28 -14.13 -24.97 -1.08
CA LEU A 28 -13.88 -24.86 -2.52
C LEU A 28 -13.38 -23.47 -2.90
N THR A 29 -14.00 -22.42 -2.38
CA THR A 29 -13.60 -21.03 -2.68
C THR A 29 -12.20 -20.74 -2.14
N SER A 30 -11.90 -21.18 -0.92
CA SER A 30 -10.57 -21.04 -0.32
C SER A 30 -9.53 -21.84 -1.07
N TRP A 31 -9.85 -23.07 -1.53
CA TRP A 31 -8.98 -23.88 -2.36
C TRP A 31 -8.74 -23.24 -3.73
N LEU A 32 -9.78 -22.71 -4.38
CA LEU A 32 -9.67 -22.01 -5.66
C LEU A 32 -8.84 -20.73 -5.51
N ALA A 33 -9.14 -19.90 -4.50
CA ALA A 33 -8.36 -18.72 -4.18
C ALA A 33 -6.90 -19.10 -3.91
N SER A 34 -6.67 -20.18 -3.16
CA SER A 34 -5.33 -20.71 -2.89
C SER A 34 -4.61 -21.15 -4.16
N HIS A 35 -5.31 -21.81 -5.07
CA HIS A 35 -4.72 -22.35 -6.27
C HIS A 35 -4.48 -21.30 -7.36
N TYR A 36 -5.34 -20.30 -7.50
CA TYR A 36 -5.24 -19.31 -8.58
C TYR A 36 -4.58 -17.99 -8.16
N LEU A 37 -4.79 -17.51 -6.92
CA LEU A 37 -4.23 -16.23 -6.48
C LEU A 37 -2.77 -16.36 -6.01
N PHE A 38 -2.39 -17.49 -5.42
CA PHE A 38 -1.01 -17.70 -4.96
C PHE A 38 0.01 -17.84 -6.10
N PRO A 39 -0.19 -18.59 -7.20
CA PRO A 39 0.82 -18.64 -8.27
C PRO A 39 1.02 -17.28 -8.96
N GLN A 40 -0.04 -16.46 -9.03
CA GLN A 40 0.04 -15.14 -9.68
C GLN A 40 0.63 -14.06 -8.76
N SER A 41 0.42 -14.16 -7.44
CA SER A 41 0.90 -13.17 -6.46
C SER A 41 2.26 -13.50 -5.86
N LEU A 42 2.68 -14.78 -5.88
CA LEU A 42 3.95 -15.21 -5.29
C LEU A 42 5.15 -15.16 -6.24
N ALA A 43 4.99 -14.90 -7.53
CA ALA A 43 6.15 -14.69 -8.42
C ALA A 43 7.12 -13.60 -7.88
N PRO A 44 6.66 -12.41 -7.44
CA PRO A 44 7.56 -11.40 -6.86
C PRO A 44 8.03 -11.75 -5.44
N VAL A 45 7.19 -12.41 -4.63
CA VAL A 45 7.53 -12.74 -3.23
C VAL A 45 8.49 -13.93 -3.15
N ALA A 46 8.32 -14.95 -4.01
CA ALA A 46 9.23 -16.08 -4.12
C ALA A 46 10.62 -15.62 -4.57
N GLN A 47 10.71 -14.66 -5.51
CA GLN A 47 11.99 -14.05 -5.87
C GLN A 47 12.63 -13.27 -4.71
N ALA A 48 11.83 -12.53 -3.92
CA ALA A 48 12.32 -11.83 -2.73
C ALA A 48 12.79 -12.81 -1.64
N VAL A 49 12.10 -13.93 -1.42
CA VAL A 49 12.50 -14.98 -0.47
C VAL A 49 13.73 -15.75 -0.97
N GLN A 50 13.88 -15.97 -2.27
CA GLN A 50 15.07 -16.59 -2.87
C GLN A 50 16.29 -15.65 -2.83
N GLN A 51 16.07 -14.34 -2.89
CA GLN A 51 17.10 -13.32 -2.62
C GLN A 51 17.49 -13.33 -1.13
N LEU A 52 16.54 -13.52 -0.22
CA LEU A 52 16.81 -13.66 1.22
C LEU A 52 17.50 -14.99 1.59
N GLY A 53 17.23 -16.06 0.85
CA GLY A 53 17.79 -17.41 1.08
C GLY A 53 19.14 -17.65 0.41
N LYS A 54 19.61 -16.76 -0.47
CA LYS A 54 21.03 -16.71 -0.83
C LYS A 54 21.76 -16.07 0.36
N PRO A 55 22.81 -16.71 0.92
CA PRO A 55 23.66 -16.00 1.86
C PRO A 55 24.26 -14.82 1.10
N ALA A 56 23.87 -13.61 1.50
CA ALA A 56 24.51 -12.40 1.01
C ALA A 56 26.01 -12.57 1.26
N VAL A 57 26.81 -12.57 0.19
CA VAL A 57 28.20 -12.18 0.30
C VAL A 57 28.17 -10.87 1.08
N VAL A 58 28.74 -10.87 2.28
CA VAL A 58 28.81 -9.71 3.15
C VAL A 58 29.70 -8.70 2.43
N THR A 59 29.10 -7.90 1.55
CA THR A 59 29.72 -6.67 1.09
C THR A 59 29.91 -5.83 2.35
N PRO A 60 31.13 -5.39 2.68
CA PRO A 60 31.37 -4.60 3.88
C PRO A 60 30.42 -3.41 3.87
N GLU A 61 29.64 -3.27 4.93
CA GLU A 61 28.76 -2.12 5.11
C GLU A 61 29.63 -0.86 5.01
N PRO A 62 29.34 0.07 4.08
CA PRO A 62 30.17 1.24 3.94
C PRO A 62 30.23 1.93 5.30
N PRO A 63 31.43 2.27 5.82
CA PRO A 63 31.60 2.78 7.19
C PRO A 63 30.89 4.13 7.44
N ASN A 64 30.16 4.64 6.45
CA ASN A 64 29.57 5.96 6.39
C ASN A 64 28.03 5.97 6.25
N ARG A 65 27.34 4.85 6.50
CA ARG A 65 25.86 4.78 6.44
C ARG A 65 25.17 5.88 7.23
N MET A 66 25.67 6.17 8.43
CA MET A 66 25.11 7.21 9.31
C MET A 66 25.28 8.61 8.72
N PHE A 67 26.40 8.89 8.07
CA PHE A 67 26.65 10.18 7.43
C PHE A 67 25.87 10.34 6.12
N GLU A 68 25.78 9.29 5.31
CA GLU A 68 24.94 9.29 4.10
C GLU A 68 23.49 9.56 4.47
N GLN A 69 22.95 8.85 5.46
CA GLN A 69 21.59 9.06 5.94
C GLN A 69 21.40 10.48 6.51
N TYR A 70 22.37 11.00 7.26
CA TYR A 70 22.30 12.37 7.76
C TYR A 70 22.28 13.40 6.63
N THR A 71 23.15 13.23 5.63
CA THR A 71 23.26 14.12 4.46
C THR A 71 21.99 14.10 3.61
N ASP A 72 21.41 12.90 3.41
CA ASP A 72 20.14 12.73 2.72
C ASP A 72 18.99 13.39 3.47
N ASN A 73 18.95 13.26 4.79
CA ASN A 73 17.95 13.93 5.63
C ASN A 73 18.10 15.45 5.57
N LEU A 74 19.34 15.96 5.57
CA LEU A 74 19.63 17.39 5.46
C LEU A 74 19.12 17.95 4.14
N ARG A 75 19.43 17.28 3.01
CA ARG A 75 18.92 17.67 1.70
C ARG A 75 17.40 17.63 1.63
N LYS A 76 16.77 16.61 2.22
CA LYS A 76 15.30 16.53 2.28
C LYS A 76 14.70 17.67 3.09
N GLN A 77 15.33 18.05 4.21
CA GLN A 77 14.90 19.20 5.02
C GLN A 77 15.01 20.51 4.25
N GLU A 78 16.13 20.78 3.58
CA GLU A 78 16.31 21.99 2.77
C GLU A 78 15.23 22.11 1.68
N GLN A 79 14.95 21.00 0.99
CA GLN A 79 13.89 20.97 -0.02
C GLN A 79 12.50 21.22 0.58
N GLN A 80 12.17 20.59 1.71
CA GLN A 80 10.88 20.82 2.37
C GLN A 80 10.75 22.27 2.82
N GLN A 81 11.79 22.84 3.43
CA GLN A 81 11.81 24.22 3.90
C GLN A 81 11.59 25.22 2.76
N SER A 82 12.17 24.98 1.58
CA SER A 82 11.95 25.85 0.41
C SER A 82 10.49 25.85 -0.07
N LEU A 83 9.83 24.69 -0.04
CA LEU A 83 8.42 24.56 -0.41
C LEU A 83 7.50 25.17 0.65
N ASP A 84 7.84 25.00 1.92
CA ASP A 84 7.10 25.62 3.02
C ASP A 84 7.20 27.14 2.99
N GLN A 85 8.36 27.69 2.65
CA GLN A 85 8.51 29.13 2.43
C GLN A 85 7.66 29.60 1.25
N ALA A 86 7.68 28.87 0.14
CA ALA A 86 6.82 29.15 -1.02
C ALA A 86 5.33 29.15 -0.65
N ARG A 87 4.92 28.22 0.22
CA ARG A 87 3.54 28.06 0.71
C ARG A 87 3.10 29.10 1.71
N ASN A 88 3.99 29.59 2.58
CA ASN A 88 3.65 30.53 3.65
C ASN A 88 3.83 32.00 3.25
N ASN A 89 4.43 32.28 2.09
CA ASN A 89 4.62 33.64 1.60
C ASN A 89 3.31 34.21 1.03
N ALA A 90 2.75 35.25 1.67
CA ALA A 90 1.53 35.93 1.23
C ALA A 90 1.55 36.39 -0.24
N ARG A 91 2.73 36.72 -0.79
CA ARG A 91 2.87 37.10 -2.21
C ARG A 91 2.56 35.94 -3.15
N ASN A 92 2.92 34.72 -2.75
CA ASN A 92 2.71 33.50 -3.50
C ASN A 92 1.27 33.00 -3.42
N LEU A 93 0.62 33.15 -2.26
CA LEU A 93 -0.81 32.84 -2.12
C LEU A 93 -1.69 33.71 -3.02
N ASN A 94 -1.26 34.94 -3.31
CA ASN A 94 -1.97 35.85 -4.20
C ASN A 94 -1.69 35.58 -5.70
N ASN A 95 -0.78 34.66 -6.04
CA ASN A 95 -0.47 34.30 -7.42
C ASN A 95 -1.20 33.00 -7.83
N PRO A 96 -2.16 33.06 -8.78
CA PRO A 96 -2.96 31.89 -9.16
C PRO A 96 -2.12 30.76 -9.79
N LYS A 97 -0.98 31.08 -10.43
CA LYS A 97 -0.11 30.07 -11.05
C LYS A 97 0.66 29.29 -9.99
N CYS A 98 1.15 29.97 -8.95
CA CYS A 98 1.78 29.32 -7.81
C CYS A 98 0.80 28.40 -7.09
N GLN A 99 -0.43 28.87 -6.84
CA GLN A 99 -1.47 28.08 -6.17
C GLN A 99 -1.80 26.78 -6.92
N PHE A 100 -1.89 26.83 -8.26
CA PHE A 100 -2.12 25.64 -9.08
C PHE A 100 -1.02 24.59 -8.88
N TRP A 101 0.24 24.99 -9.00
CA TRP A 101 1.37 24.07 -8.87
C TRP A 101 1.54 23.56 -7.43
N LEU A 102 1.27 24.41 -6.45
CA LEU A 102 1.29 24.03 -5.05
C LEU A 102 0.17 23.02 -4.72
N GLN A 103 -1.02 23.17 -5.30
CA GLN A 103 -2.11 22.22 -5.13
C GLN A 103 -1.84 20.89 -5.84
N GLN A 104 -1.21 20.96 -7.02
CA GLN A 104 -0.81 19.77 -7.77
C GLN A 104 0.26 18.96 -7.02
N ASP A 105 1.26 19.63 -6.43
CA ASP A 105 2.31 18.97 -5.66
C ASP A 105 1.78 18.30 -4.39
N GLN A 106 0.81 18.93 -3.72
CA GLN A 106 0.17 18.35 -2.54
C GLN A 106 -0.66 17.10 -2.84
N ASN A 107 -1.38 17.09 -3.96
CA ASN A 107 -2.24 15.96 -4.33
C ASN A 107 -1.45 14.81 -4.97
N ALA A 108 -0.36 15.11 -5.67
CA ALA A 108 0.50 14.13 -6.35
C ALA A 108 1.95 14.63 -6.40
N PRO A 109 2.75 14.41 -5.35
CA PRO A 109 4.12 14.91 -5.28
C PRO A 109 4.98 14.28 -6.39
N ASN A 110 5.46 15.12 -7.30
CA ASN A 110 6.27 14.73 -8.45
C ASN A 110 7.42 15.71 -8.62
N GLU A 111 8.58 15.27 -9.13
CA GLU A 111 9.71 16.17 -9.40
C GLU A 111 9.32 17.32 -10.34
N LYS A 112 8.45 17.05 -11.32
CA LYS A 112 7.94 18.10 -12.22
C LYS A 112 7.10 19.14 -11.49
N SER A 113 6.19 18.73 -10.60
CA SER A 113 5.38 19.70 -9.86
C SER A 113 6.25 20.54 -8.92
N ARG A 114 7.18 19.90 -8.19
CA ARG A 114 8.13 20.61 -7.30
C ARG A 114 8.97 21.64 -8.03
N ALA A 115 9.52 21.29 -9.20
CA ALA A 115 10.31 22.25 -10.00
C ALA A 115 9.47 23.45 -10.43
N ASN A 116 8.21 23.24 -10.82
CA ASN A 116 7.31 24.34 -11.20
C ASN A 116 6.85 25.18 -10.01
N VAL A 117 6.68 24.59 -8.81
CA VAL A 117 6.44 25.36 -7.58
C VAL A 117 7.60 26.30 -7.32
N LEU A 118 8.84 25.79 -7.34
CA LEU A 118 10.04 26.63 -7.12
C LEU A 118 10.18 27.73 -8.19
N GLN A 119 9.85 27.44 -9.45
CA GLN A 119 9.93 28.43 -10.53
C GLN A 119 8.83 29.50 -10.47
N PHE A 120 7.62 29.16 -9.99
CA PHE A 120 6.46 30.07 -10.04
C PHE A 120 6.05 30.66 -8.69
N CYS A 121 6.68 30.24 -7.60
CA CYS A 121 6.41 30.70 -6.24
C CYS A 121 7.62 31.43 -5.60
N GLU A 122 8.23 32.38 -6.33
CA GLU A 122 9.28 33.28 -5.82
C GLU A 122 8.73 34.58 -5.18
#